data_AF-A0A966MSK7-F1
#
_entry.id   AF-A0A966MSK7-F1
#
_cell.length_a   1.000
_cell.length_b   1.000
_cell.length_c   1.000
_cell.angle_alpha   90.00
_cell.angle_beta   90.00
_cell.angle_gamma   90.00
#
_symmetry.space_group_name_H-M   'P 1'
#
loop_
_entity.id
_entity.type
_entity.pdbx_description
1 polymer ?
#
loop_
_entity_poly.entity_id
_entity_poly.type
_entity_poly.pdbx_seq_one_letter_code
_entity_poly.pdbx_strand_id
1 'polypeptide(L)'
;MPPDGSPAVGDEVPLEPERFVAGGEALARSSDGRVVFVRGGIPGDLVSAVVVDSRRDWSRARVEQVLEPAVDRITASCPTRLAGCGGCDWGEVSDAAAMDHKVGIVTDALRRTARMEAEVEVGGSVARTGYRTTMRIIGDPAGRPALRVEGSNDPVGIDRCEVAHPSLARILETVRLTPGLEASLRVSAHDGTSTARWDRKAGEVTGLPEDTRSGRDAFLEEEVTTATGPLRLRVSAGSFFQSGPAAAGLLVDTVARLVPEHVNAGHLVDLYGGVGLFAVGLGSSAARLTLVESSRSATADALVNLPRLDPPPAAIDVVTSEVGVWRPSPDSGAVDVVIADPARSGLGRPGVAAVERLRPGVLALVSCDPVSMARDTGLLVEAGFRLESVVALDLFPGSHHVEVVSRFVMSR
;
A
#
# COMPACT_ATOMS: atom_id res chain seq x y z
N MET A 1 21.78 -23.45 -24.00
CA MET A 1 20.96 -22.80 -25.03
C MET A 1 19.81 -23.69 -25.48
N PRO A 2 18.56 -23.23 -25.39
CA PRO A 2 17.37 -23.85 -25.98
C PRO A 2 17.43 -23.77 -27.52
N PRO A 3 16.61 -24.55 -28.24
CA PRO A 3 16.67 -24.68 -29.69
C PRO A 3 16.35 -23.39 -30.47
N ASP A 4 15.79 -22.37 -29.81
CA ASP A 4 15.46 -21.06 -30.38
C ASP A 4 16.56 -20.01 -30.19
N GLY A 5 17.70 -20.38 -29.60
CA GLY A 5 18.82 -19.46 -29.37
C GLY A 5 18.71 -18.59 -28.12
N SER A 6 17.70 -18.83 -27.30
CA SER A 6 17.41 -17.96 -26.16
C SER A 6 18.24 -18.21 -24.92
N PRO A 7 18.24 -17.27 -23.95
CA PRO A 7 18.87 -17.51 -22.66
C PRO A 7 18.18 -18.66 -21.90
N ALA A 8 18.94 -19.70 -21.59
CA ALA A 8 18.51 -20.79 -20.73
C ALA A 8 18.66 -20.40 -19.25
N VAL A 9 17.94 -21.08 -18.37
CA VAL A 9 18.14 -20.93 -16.92
C VAL A 9 19.59 -21.27 -16.57
N GLY A 10 20.24 -20.39 -15.82
CA GLY A 10 21.66 -20.47 -15.45
C GLY A 10 22.60 -19.73 -16.41
N ASP A 11 22.13 -19.29 -17.58
CA ASP A 11 22.94 -18.47 -18.47
C ASP A 11 23.15 -17.08 -17.85
N GLU A 12 24.39 -16.60 -17.90
CA GLU A 12 24.77 -15.25 -17.52
C GLU A 12 24.78 -14.36 -18.77
N VAL A 13 23.99 -13.28 -18.74
CA VAL A 13 23.77 -12.41 -19.89
C VAL A 13 23.94 -10.93 -19.51
N PRO A 14 24.62 -10.13 -20.36
CA PRO A 14 24.63 -8.68 -20.20
C PRO A 14 23.24 -8.12 -20.55
N LEU A 15 22.71 -7.25 -19.70
CA LEU A 15 21.42 -6.59 -19.90
C LEU A 15 21.50 -5.11 -19.55
N GLU A 16 20.72 -4.31 -20.28
CA GLU A 16 20.51 -2.89 -20.01
C GLU A 16 19.03 -2.70 -19.61
N PRO A 17 18.73 -2.58 -18.30
CA PRO A 17 17.37 -2.30 -17.87
C PRO A 17 16.91 -0.93 -18.38
N GLU A 18 15.73 -0.88 -19.00
CA GLU A 18 15.20 0.31 -19.69
C GLU A 18 14.26 1.12 -18.81
N ARG A 19 13.41 0.43 -18.04
CA ARG A 19 12.37 1.03 -17.18
C ARG A 19 11.83 0.01 -16.19
N PHE A 20 11.25 0.47 -15.10
CA PHE A 20 10.51 -0.40 -14.20
C PHE A 20 9.12 -0.76 -14.75
N VAL A 21 8.61 -1.91 -14.32
CA VAL A 21 7.23 -2.36 -14.57
C VAL A 21 6.50 -2.60 -13.24
N ALA A 22 5.17 -2.75 -13.32
CA ALA A 22 4.38 -3.15 -12.16
C ALA A 22 4.95 -4.45 -11.53
N GLY A 23 5.14 -4.42 -10.20
CA GLY A 23 5.82 -5.48 -9.46
C GLY A 23 7.30 -5.21 -9.15
N GLY A 24 7.85 -4.07 -9.61
CA GLY A 24 9.15 -3.56 -9.16
C GLY A 24 10.38 -4.09 -9.90
N GLU A 25 10.21 -5.07 -10.79
CA GLU A 25 11.28 -5.54 -11.67
C GLU A 25 11.53 -4.52 -12.81
N ALA A 26 12.77 -4.45 -13.28
CA ALA A 26 13.08 -3.67 -14.48
C ALA A 26 12.87 -4.52 -15.74
N LEU A 27 12.46 -3.88 -16.84
CA LEU A 27 12.34 -4.53 -18.14
C LEU A 27 13.58 -4.20 -18.97
N ALA A 28 14.21 -5.25 -19.50
CA ALA A 28 15.29 -5.17 -20.47
C ALA A 28 14.93 -6.00 -21.70
N ARG A 29 15.77 -5.91 -22.74
CA ARG A 29 15.74 -6.80 -23.88
C ARG A 29 17.10 -7.48 -24.04
N SER A 30 17.08 -8.80 -24.24
CA SER A 30 18.29 -9.52 -24.66
C SER A 30 18.65 -9.18 -26.10
N SER A 31 19.85 -9.58 -26.53
CA SER A 31 20.37 -9.32 -27.88
C SER A 31 19.51 -9.89 -29.02
N ASP A 32 18.68 -10.89 -28.74
CA ASP A 32 17.69 -11.47 -29.66
C ASP A 32 16.32 -10.77 -29.63
N GLY A 33 16.17 -9.69 -28.84
CA GLY A 33 14.96 -8.88 -28.72
C GLY A 33 13.92 -9.40 -27.71
N ARG A 34 14.18 -10.53 -27.03
CA ARG A 34 13.28 -11.11 -26.03
C ARG A 34 13.16 -10.21 -24.80
N VAL A 35 11.96 -10.15 -24.23
CA VAL A 35 11.69 -9.40 -22.99
C VAL A 35 12.28 -10.14 -21.80
N VAL A 36 13.08 -9.44 -21.00
CA VAL A 36 13.67 -9.98 -19.77
C VAL A 36 13.28 -9.10 -18.59
N PHE A 37 12.65 -9.68 -17.57
CA PHE A 37 12.42 -9.03 -16.29
C PHE A 37 13.66 -9.19 -15.42
N VAL A 38 14.27 -8.08 -15.01
CA VAL A 38 15.56 -8.04 -14.32
C VAL A 38 15.34 -7.60 -12.88
N ARG A 39 15.46 -8.54 -11.94
CA ARG A 39 15.43 -8.25 -10.50
C ARG A 39 16.76 -7.66 -10.07
N GLY A 40 16.70 -6.54 -9.33
CA GLY A 40 17.87 -5.80 -8.84
C GLY A 40 18.50 -4.88 -9.89
N GLY A 41 18.00 -4.88 -11.13
CA GLY A 41 18.39 -3.92 -12.16
C GLY A 41 17.66 -2.60 -11.99
N ILE A 42 18.36 -1.49 -12.19
CA ILE A 42 17.81 -0.13 -12.20
C ILE A 42 17.89 0.39 -13.63
N PRO A 43 16.87 1.11 -14.13
CA PRO A 43 16.91 1.74 -15.44
C PRO A 43 18.19 2.55 -15.66
N GLY A 44 18.89 2.27 -16.77
CA GLY A 44 20.17 2.90 -17.11
C GLY A 44 21.41 2.19 -16.56
N ASP A 45 21.27 1.09 -15.82
CA ASP A 45 22.43 0.23 -15.52
C ASP A 45 22.89 -0.53 -16.76
N LEU A 46 24.16 -0.94 -16.77
CA LEU A 46 24.63 -2.12 -17.49
C LEU A 46 24.95 -3.22 -16.45
N VAL A 47 24.30 -4.37 -16.54
CA VAL A 47 24.42 -5.46 -15.57
C VAL A 47 24.79 -6.78 -16.23
N SER A 48 25.52 -7.63 -15.49
CA SER A 48 25.57 -9.06 -15.74
C SER A 48 24.52 -9.75 -14.89
N ALA A 49 23.58 -10.44 -15.53
CA ALA A 49 22.44 -11.06 -14.86
C ALA A 49 22.30 -12.54 -15.20
N VAL A 50 21.97 -13.35 -14.19
CA VAL A 50 21.75 -14.79 -14.35
C VAL A 50 20.27 -15.05 -14.56
N VAL A 51 19.93 -15.79 -15.61
CA VAL A 51 18.55 -16.17 -15.94
C VAL A 51 18.05 -17.22 -14.93
N VAL A 52 16.92 -16.92 -14.28
CA VAL A 52 16.32 -17.76 -13.24
C VAL A 52 15.00 -18.40 -13.65
N ASP A 53 14.30 -17.83 -14.64
CA ASP A 53 13.15 -18.44 -15.31
C ASP A 53 13.21 -18.10 -16.81
N SER A 54 12.82 -19.04 -17.65
CA SER A 54 12.79 -18.83 -19.10
C SER A 54 11.54 -19.47 -19.68
N ARG A 55 10.67 -18.62 -20.25
CA ARG A 55 9.43 -19.00 -20.92
C ARG A 55 9.54 -18.69 -22.40
N ARG A 56 8.51 -19.08 -23.16
CA ARG A 56 8.45 -18.90 -24.61
C ARG A 56 8.61 -17.43 -25.03
N ASP A 57 7.91 -16.51 -24.33
CA ASP A 57 7.80 -15.11 -24.76
C ASP A 57 8.58 -14.13 -23.86
N TRP A 58 9.07 -14.61 -22.71
CA TRP A 58 9.78 -13.79 -21.74
C TRP A 58 10.73 -14.64 -20.88
N SER A 59 11.74 -14.00 -20.31
CA SER A 59 12.63 -14.58 -19.31
C SER A 59 12.68 -13.69 -18.07
N ARG A 60 13.12 -14.24 -16.94
CA ARG A 60 13.43 -13.48 -15.73
C ARG A 60 14.88 -13.73 -15.36
N ALA A 61 15.60 -12.67 -15.03
CA ALA A 61 16.99 -12.71 -14.60
C ALA A 61 17.17 -11.96 -13.28
N ARG A 62 18.22 -12.32 -12.54
CA ARG A 62 18.64 -11.64 -11.32
C ARG A 62 20.02 -11.05 -11.56
N VAL A 63 20.21 -9.78 -11.20
CA VAL A 63 21.53 -9.13 -11.24
C VAL A 63 22.50 -9.92 -10.36
N GLU A 64 23.64 -10.28 -10.95
CA GLU A 64 24.77 -10.88 -10.24
C GLU A 64 25.87 -9.83 -10.04
N GLN A 65 26.11 -8.99 -11.06
CA GLN A 65 27.07 -7.90 -11.00
C GLN A 65 26.55 -6.67 -11.74
N VAL A 66 26.71 -5.49 -11.14
CA VAL A 66 26.55 -4.20 -11.83
C VAL A 66 27.88 -3.86 -12.50
N LEU A 67 27.87 -3.75 -13.84
CA LEU A 67 29.05 -3.45 -14.65
C LEU A 67 29.24 -1.94 -14.77
N GLU A 68 28.16 -1.22 -15.09
CA GLU A 68 28.11 0.25 -15.10
C GLU A 68 26.84 0.69 -14.35
N PRO A 69 26.97 1.37 -13.20
CA PRO A 69 25.81 1.79 -12.43
C PRO A 69 25.08 2.98 -13.09
N ALA A 70 23.75 2.96 -13.06
CA ALA A 70 22.92 4.11 -13.39
C ALA A 70 23.24 5.31 -12.48
N VAL A 71 22.99 6.53 -12.96
CA VAL A 71 23.13 7.75 -12.16
C VAL A 71 22.27 7.72 -10.89
N ASP A 72 21.13 7.03 -10.95
CA ASP A 72 20.16 6.93 -9.87
C ASP A 72 20.42 5.75 -8.91
N ARG A 73 21.48 4.97 -9.14
CA ARG A 73 21.87 3.87 -8.27
C ARG A 73 22.65 4.37 -7.06
N ILE A 74 22.18 4.01 -5.87
CA ILE A 74 22.84 4.23 -4.58
C ILE A 74 23.20 2.91 -3.91
N THR A 75 24.09 2.97 -2.93
CA THR A 75 24.42 1.80 -2.09
C THR A 75 23.39 1.63 -0.98
N ALA A 76 22.77 0.46 -0.89
CA ALA A 76 21.89 0.13 0.23
C ALA A 76 22.67 0.05 1.55
N SER A 77 22.20 0.75 2.60
CA SER A 77 22.84 0.77 3.93
C SER A 77 22.25 -0.20 4.94
N CYS A 78 21.00 -0.66 4.72
CA CYS A 78 20.27 -1.49 5.67
C CYS A 78 20.89 -2.91 5.76
N PRO A 79 21.44 -3.33 6.92
CA PRO A 79 22.10 -4.64 7.06
C PRO A 79 21.18 -5.82 6.74
N THR A 80 19.91 -5.73 7.16
CA THR A 80 18.90 -6.75 6.89
C THR A 80 18.59 -6.86 5.39
N ARG A 81 18.64 -5.74 4.64
CA ARG A 81 18.49 -5.74 3.17
C ARG A 81 19.70 -6.36 2.48
N LEU A 82 20.91 -6.05 2.95
CA LEU A 82 22.16 -6.66 2.46
C LEU A 82 22.19 -8.17 2.73
N ALA A 83 21.53 -8.64 3.80
CA ALA A 83 21.32 -10.06 4.08
C ALA A 83 20.19 -10.71 3.26
N GLY A 84 19.54 -9.98 2.35
CA GLY A 84 18.54 -10.51 1.42
C GLY A 84 17.08 -10.23 1.75
N CYS A 85 16.77 -9.36 2.73
CA CYS A 85 15.38 -9.00 3.05
C CYS A 85 14.62 -8.40 1.86
N GLY A 86 13.44 -8.93 1.57
CA GLY A 86 12.58 -8.48 0.47
C GLY A 86 11.69 -7.27 0.78
N GLY A 87 11.90 -6.58 1.91
CA GLY A 87 11.04 -5.48 2.34
C GLY A 87 11.28 -4.15 1.60
N CYS A 88 12.51 -3.89 1.17
CA CYS A 88 12.94 -2.66 0.50
C CYS A 88 13.64 -3.01 -0.81
N ASP A 89 12.87 -3.51 -1.76
CA ASP A 89 13.36 -4.03 -3.04
C ASP A 89 13.93 -2.95 -3.96
N TRP A 90 13.57 -1.69 -3.75
CA TRP A 90 14.17 -0.50 -4.37
C TRP A 90 15.16 0.22 -3.43
N GLY A 91 15.76 -0.50 -2.48
CA GLY A 91 16.75 0.05 -1.55
C GLY A 91 17.99 0.67 -2.19
N GLU A 92 18.26 0.34 -3.45
CA GLU A 92 19.37 0.85 -4.26
C GLU A 92 18.96 1.97 -5.22
N VAL A 93 17.68 2.34 -5.27
CA VAL A 93 17.19 3.47 -6.06
C VAL A 93 17.29 4.76 -5.22
N SER A 94 17.79 5.83 -5.82
CA SER A 94 17.88 7.15 -5.20
C SER A 94 16.48 7.70 -4.89
N ASP A 95 16.35 8.49 -3.81
CA ASP A 95 15.08 9.15 -3.50
C ASP A 95 14.64 10.13 -4.58
N ALA A 96 15.60 10.74 -5.28
CA ALA A 96 15.34 11.68 -6.35
C ALA A 96 14.65 11.03 -7.56
N ALA A 97 14.99 9.77 -7.89
CA ALA A 97 14.44 9.06 -9.04
C ALA A 97 13.28 8.13 -8.71
N ALA A 98 13.15 7.71 -7.44
CA ALA A 98 12.13 6.74 -7.03
C ALA A 98 10.71 7.17 -7.44
N MET A 99 10.40 8.46 -7.30
CA MET A 99 9.07 8.96 -7.61
C MET A 99 8.78 9.01 -9.11
N ASP A 100 9.76 9.42 -9.93
CA ASP A 100 9.64 9.42 -11.39
C ASP A 100 9.41 7.99 -11.93
N HIS A 101 10.12 7.02 -11.36
CA HIS A 101 9.91 5.61 -11.69
C HIS A 101 8.51 5.11 -11.29
N LYS A 102 8.00 5.50 -10.12
CA LYS A 102 6.63 5.17 -9.68
C LYS A 102 5.59 5.76 -10.62
N VAL A 103 5.74 7.03 -11.00
CA VAL A 103 4.89 7.68 -12.01
C VAL A 103 4.95 6.94 -13.35
N GLY A 104 6.13 6.51 -13.78
CA GLY A 104 6.30 5.71 -14.99
C GLY A 104 5.51 4.40 -14.96
N ILE A 105 5.48 3.70 -13.81
CA ILE A 105 4.68 2.48 -13.63
C ILE A 105 3.18 2.78 -13.74
N VAL A 106 2.70 3.84 -13.08
CA VAL A 106 1.28 4.24 -13.11
C VAL A 106 0.86 4.62 -14.53
N THR A 107 1.69 5.40 -15.22
CA THR A 107 1.47 5.83 -16.61
C THR A 107 1.40 4.62 -17.56
N ASP A 108 2.34 3.67 -17.44
CA ASP A 108 2.34 2.45 -18.25
C ASP A 108 1.11 1.58 -17.98
N ALA A 109 0.64 1.51 -16.74
CA ALA A 109 -0.55 0.77 -16.37
C ALA A 109 -1.82 1.38 -16.99
N LEU A 110 -1.99 2.70 -16.93
CA LEU A 110 -3.10 3.42 -17.58
C LEU A 110 -3.09 3.18 -19.09
N ARG A 111 -1.93 3.36 -19.73
CA ARG A 111 -1.79 3.18 -21.18
C ARG A 111 -2.09 1.76 -21.64
N ARG A 112 -1.62 0.74 -20.92
CA ARG A 112 -1.74 -0.67 -21.35
C ARG A 112 -3.03 -1.33 -20.91
N THR A 113 -3.46 -1.08 -19.69
CA THR A 113 -4.61 -1.77 -19.07
C THR A 113 -5.89 -0.97 -19.25
N ALA A 114 -5.89 0.32 -18.94
CA ALA A 114 -7.05 1.19 -19.16
C ALA A 114 -7.20 1.62 -20.63
N ARG A 115 -6.12 1.52 -21.42
CA ARG A 115 -6.03 2.03 -22.80
C ARG A 115 -6.31 3.53 -22.88
N MET A 116 -5.81 4.26 -21.87
CA MET A 116 -6.01 5.69 -21.72
C MET A 116 -4.67 6.38 -21.53
N GLU A 117 -4.56 7.59 -22.07
CA GLU A 117 -3.49 8.52 -21.75
C GLU A 117 -4.04 9.51 -20.71
N ALA A 118 -3.34 9.65 -19.58
CA ALA A 118 -3.66 10.63 -18.56
C ALA A 118 -2.35 11.10 -17.91
N GLU A 119 -2.30 12.38 -17.57
CA GLU A 119 -1.19 12.93 -16.80
C GLU A 119 -1.27 12.42 -15.36
N VAL A 120 -0.13 11.93 -14.86
CA VAL A 120 0.01 11.45 -13.48
C VAL A 120 0.80 12.50 -12.72
N GLU A 121 0.12 13.18 -11.80
CA GLU A 121 0.73 14.18 -10.92
C GLU A 121 1.65 13.49 -9.90
N VAL A 122 2.85 14.05 -9.71
CA VAL A 122 3.75 13.66 -8.62
C VAL A 122 3.21 14.26 -7.32
N GLY A 123 2.74 13.41 -6.41
CA GLY A 123 2.34 13.80 -5.07
C GLY A 123 3.49 13.69 -4.04
N GLY A 124 3.13 13.64 -2.76
CA GLY A 124 4.09 13.60 -1.67
C GLY A 124 4.76 12.24 -1.44
N SER A 125 5.81 12.25 -0.63
CA SER A 125 6.48 11.06 -0.09
C SER A 125 6.58 11.17 1.43
N VAL A 126 6.44 10.05 2.13
CA VAL A 126 6.85 9.97 3.54
C VAL A 126 8.38 9.91 3.66
N ALA A 127 8.91 10.06 4.88
CA ALA A 127 10.33 9.86 5.12
C ALA A 127 10.76 8.42 4.82
N ARG A 128 11.97 8.23 4.26
CA ARG A 128 12.51 6.91 3.91
C ARG A 128 12.73 5.99 5.13
N THR A 129 12.91 6.56 6.31
CA THR A 129 13.22 5.82 7.54
C THR A 129 12.18 6.08 8.62
N GLY A 130 11.96 5.12 9.51
CA GLY A 130 11.15 5.30 10.71
C GLY A 130 9.64 5.48 10.48
N TYR A 131 9.16 5.34 9.25
CA TYR A 131 7.75 5.60 8.90
C TYR A 131 6.81 4.44 9.26
N ARG A 132 7.34 3.22 9.44
CA ARG A 132 6.54 2.01 9.57
C ARG A 132 6.20 1.70 11.03
N THR A 133 4.93 1.83 11.40
CA THR A 133 4.44 1.54 12.76
C THR A 133 3.88 0.12 12.92
N THR A 134 3.65 -0.60 11.81
CA THR A 134 3.16 -1.99 11.83
C THR A 134 4.10 -2.94 11.08
N MET A 135 4.51 -4.04 11.71
CA MET A 135 5.32 -5.09 11.09
C MET A 135 4.79 -6.47 11.40
N ARG A 136 4.77 -7.33 10.39
CA ARG A 136 4.62 -8.78 10.55
C ARG A 136 6.00 -9.41 10.55
N ILE A 137 6.30 -10.16 11.60
CA ILE A 137 7.58 -10.83 11.82
C ILE A 137 7.36 -12.34 11.95
N ILE A 138 8.42 -13.12 11.74
CA ILE A 138 8.45 -14.57 11.97
C ILE A 138 9.59 -14.92 12.94
N GLY A 139 9.42 -15.95 13.78
CA GLY A 139 10.51 -16.47 14.59
C GLY A 139 11.55 -17.22 13.76
N ASP A 140 12.82 -16.84 13.83
CA ASP A 140 13.94 -17.61 13.27
C ASP A 140 14.18 -18.91 14.08
N PRO A 141 15.08 -19.82 13.63
CA PRO A 141 15.39 -21.04 14.38
C PRO A 141 15.91 -20.82 15.82
N ALA A 142 16.46 -19.63 16.12
CA ALA A 142 16.90 -19.23 17.46
C ALA A 142 15.81 -18.46 18.24
N GLY A 143 14.61 -18.34 17.69
CA GLY A 143 13.47 -17.62 18.26
C GLY A 143 13.60 -16.08 18.22
N ARG A 144 14.52 -15.54 17.43
CA ARG A 144 14.67 -14.10 17.20
C ARG A 144 13.72 -13.63 16.09
N PRO A 145 13.35 -12.34 16.05
CA PRO A 145 12.49 -11.84 14.98
C PRO A 145 13.23 -11.82 13.64
N ALA A 146 12.53 -12.28 12.61
CA ALA A 146 12.98 -12.33 11.24
C ALA A 146 11.92 -11.74 10.28
N LEU A 147 12.38 -11.26 9.13
CA LEU A 147 11.57 -11.01 7.94
C LEU A 147 11.76 -12.19 6.96
N ARG A 148 11.27 -12.03 5.73
CA ARG A 148 11.49 -13.01 4.67
C ARG A 148 12.53 -12.54 3.66
N VAL A 149 13.34 -13.49 3.21
CA VAL A 149 14.22 -13.31 2.06
C VAL A 149 13.37 -13.00 0.82
N GLU A 150 13.86 -12.12 -0.05
CA GLU A 150 13.17 -11.69 -1.25
C GLU A 150 12.80 -12.88 -2.17
N GLY A 151 11.50 -13.09 -2.38
CA GLY A 151 10.99 -14.19 -3.20
C GLY A 151 11.14 -15.60 -2.57
N SER A 152 11.40 -15.68 -1.27
CA SER A 152 11.43 -16.94 -0.51
C SER A 152 10.54 -16.87 0.74
N ASN A 153 10.25 -18.02 1.32
CA ASN A 153 9.65 -18.13 2.65
C ASN A 153 10.70 -18.23 3.77
N ASP A 154 11.98 -18.25 3.41
CA ASP A 154 13.09 -18.39 4.35
C ASP A 154 13.23 -17.15 5.24
N PRO A 155 13.50 -17.34 6.54
CA PRO A 155 13.68 -16.24 7.46
C PRO A 155 15.01 -15.53 7.25
N VAL A 156 15.01 -14.21 7.32
CA VAL A 156 16.21 -13.37 7.45
C VAL A 156 16.11 -12.59 8.76
N GLY A 157 17.09 -12.80 9.64
CA GLY A 157 17.10 -12.17 10.97
C GLY A 157 17.07 -10.64 10.87
N ILE A 158 16.35 -10.01 11.80
CA ILE A 158 16.29 -8.55 11.89
C ILE A 158 17.30 -8.08 12.92
N ASP A 159 18.47 -7.64 12.47
CA ASP A 159 19.42 -6.94 13.34
C ASP A 159 18.99 -5.47 13.52
N ARG A 160 18.56 -4.86 12.41
CA ARG A 160 18.04 -3.48 12.36
C ARG A 160 17.09 -3.33 11.17
N CYS A 161 15.98 -2.64 11.38
CA CYS A 161 15.04 -2.28 10.31
C CYS A 161 14.94 -0.76 10.22
N GLU A 162 15.53 -0.14 9.21
CA GLU A 162 15.60 1.32 9.08
C GLU A 162 14.22 1.97 8.84
N VAL A 163 13.29 1.23 8.23
CA VAL A 163 11.92 1.72 8.00
C VAL A 163 11.04 1.62 9.26
N ALA A 164 11.43 0.81 10.25
CA ALA A 164 10.63 0.62 11.47
C ALA A 164 10.67 1.89 12.34
N HIS A 165 9.50 2.32 12.80
CA HIS A 165 9.38 3.41 13.78
C HIS A 165 10.25 3.12 15.03
N PRO A 166 10.88 4.12 15.67
CA PRO A 166 11.78 3.88 16.80
C PRO A 166 11.18 3.05 17.94
N SER A 167 9.89 3.24 18.26
CA SER A 167 9.21 2.39 19.26
C SER A 167 9.08 0.94 18.81
N LEU A 168 8.85 0.70 17.52
CA LEU A 168 8.77 -0.65 16.97
C LEU A 168 10.16 -1.30 16.92
N ALA A 169 11.19 -0.54 16.52
CA ALA A 169 12.57 -1.00 16.51
C ALA A 169 13.03 -1.51 17.89
N ARG A 170 12.68 -0.79 18.97
CA ARG A 170 12.97 -1.22 20.36
C ARG A 170 12.32 -2.57 20.69
N ILE A 171 11.09 -2.82 20.23
CA ILE A 171 10.43 -4.12 20.44
C ILE A 171 11.17 -5.23 19.70
N LEU A 172 11.69 -4.97 18.50
CA LEU A 172 12.43 -5.95 17.70
C LEU A 172 13.73 -6.42 18.39
N GLU A 173 14.33 -5.61 19.25
CA GLU A 173 15.54 -5.99 19.99
C GLU A 173 15.24 -7.08 21.06
N THR A 174 14.09 -6.98 21.72
CA THR A 174 13.75 -7.79 22.89
C THR A 174 12.79 -8.93 22.61
N VAL A 175 11.91 -8.78 21.59
CA VAL A 175 10.88 -9.77 21.30
C VAL A 175 11.48 -11.11 20.91
N ARG A 176 10.88 -12.19 21.40
CA ARG A 176 11.20 -13.56 21.02
C ARG A 176 9.92 -14.30 20.65
N LEU A 177 10.04 -15.21 19.69
CA LEU A 177 8.92 -15.96 19.12
C LEU A 177 9.28 -17.43 19.08
N THR A 178 8.28 -18.29 19.22
CA THR A 178 8.44 -19.70 18.82
C THR A 178 8.94 -19.77 17.36
N PRO A 179 9.96 -20.59 17.02
CA PRO A 179 10.45 -20.70 15.65
C PRO A 179 9.32 -20.99 14.65
N GLY A 180 9.29 -20.24 13.54
CA GLY A 180 8.25 -20.32 12.51
C GLY A 180 6.92 -19.63 12.85
N LEU A 181 6.72 -19.17 14.09
CA LEU A 181 5.51 -18.43 14.47
C LEU A 181 5.52 -17.04 13.84
N GLU A 182 4.41 -16.68 13.18
CA GLU A 182 4.18 -15.31 12.74
C GLU A 182 3.47 -14.49 13.82
N ALA A 183 3.91 -13.25 14.00
CA ALA A 183 3.23 -12.25 14.81
C ALA A 183 3.15 -10.91 14.08
N SER A 184 2.04 -10.20 14.27
CA SER A 184 1.89 -8.80 13.89
C SER A 184 2.11 -7.93 15.11
N LEU A 185 3.06 -7.00 15.00
CA LEU A 185 3.36 -5.97 15.98
C LEU A 185 2.92 -4.62 15.43
N ARG A 186 2.32 -3.79 16.29
CA ARG A 186 2.00 -2.40 15.96
C ARG A 186 2.35 -1.50 17.15
N VAL A 187 2.90 -0.33 16.86
CA VAL A 187 3.09 0.75 17.83
C VAL A 187 2.27 1.96 17.42
N SER A 188 1.90 2.79 18.39
CA SER A 188 1.41 4.14 18.16
C SER A 188 2.62 5.06 17.99
N ALA A 189 2.63 5.90 16.94
CA ALA A 189 3.64 6.96 16.85
C ALA A 189 3.32 8.10 17.83
N HIS A 190 2.06 8.25 18.24
CA HIS A 190 1.61 9.30 19.15
C HIS A 190 2.12 9.10 20.58
N ASP A 191 1.92 7.93 21.18
CA ASP A 191 2.20 7.69 22.60
C ASP A 191 3.15 6.51 22.87
N GLY A 192 3.57 5.79 21.83
CA GLY A 192 4.49 4.65 21.95
C GLY A 192 3.85 3.37 22.48
N THR A 193 2.55 3.37 22.81
CA THR A 193 1.84 2.14 23.19
C THR A 193 1.87 1.13 22.06
N SER A 194 1.72 -0.15 22.38
CA SER A 194 1.86 -1.20 21.38
C SER A 194 0.81 -2.29 21.50
N THR A 195 0.58 -2.96 20.37
CA THR A 195 -0.24 -4.15 20.29
C THR A 195 0.50 -5.29 19.59
N ALA A 196 0.19 -6.52 20.00
CA ALA A 196 0.71 -7.73 19.39
C ALA A 196 -0.40 -8.75 19.11
N ARG A 197 -0.34 -9.40 17.96
CA ARG A 197 -1.30 -10.44 17.53
C ARG A 197 -0.58 -11.61 16.90
N TRP A 198 -0.87 -12.82 17.38
CA TRP A 198 -0.38 -14.09 16.82
C TRP A 198 -1.40 -15.20 17.10
N ASP A 199 -1.22 -16.36 16.48
CA ASP A 199 -1.97 -17.56 16.86
C ASP A 199 -1.37 -18.18 18.12
N ARG A 200 -2.04 -17.99 19.26
CA ARG A 200 -1.60 -18.52 20.56
C ARG A 200 -1.56 -20.05 20.63
N LYS A 201 -2.24 -20.76 19.71
CA LYS A 201 -2.14 -22.23 19.62
C LYS A 201 -0.89 -22.67 18.89
N ALA A 202 -0.35 -21.82 18.01
CA ALA A 202 0.85 -22.12 17.22
C ALA A 202 2.14 -21.82 17.98
N GLY A 203 2.08 -21.04 19.07
CA GLY A 203 3.22 -20.80 19.94
C GLY A 203 3.09 -19.53 20.79
N GLU A 204 4.23 -19.14 21.35
CA GLU A 204 4.36 -18.02 22.28
C GLU A 204 5.21 -16.89 21.71
N VAL A 205 4.88 -15.67 22.16
CA VAL A 205 5.66 -14.44 21.95
C VAL A 205 6.01 -13.88 23.32
N THR A 206 7.29 -13.65 23.57
CA THR A 206 7.83 -13.12 24.84
C THR A 206 8.72 -11.91 24.59
N GLY A 207 9.16 -11.22 25.64
CA GLY A 207 10.03 -10.04 25.52
C GLY A 207 9.34 -8.80 24.95
N LEU A 208 8.01 -8.77 24.95
CA LEU A 208 7.21 -7.58 24.64
C LEU A 208 7.25 -6.59 25.83
N PRO A 209 7.16 -5.27 25.59
CA PRO A 209 6.94 -4.27 26.64
C PRO A 209 5.75 -4.62 27.56
N GLU A 210 5.82 -4.29 28.85
CA GLU A 210 4.78 -4.62 29.84
C GLU A 210 3.40 -4.05 29.50
N ASP A 211 3.36 -2.89 28.84
CA ASP A 211 2.15 -2.21 28.41
C ASP A 211 1.61 -2.69 27.04
N THR A 212 2.27 -3.67 26.42
CA THR A 212 1.84 -4.25 25.14
C THR A 212 0.51 -4.97 25.31
N ARG A 213 -0.51 -4.50 24.60
CA ARG A 213 -1.83 -5.15 24.59
C ARG A 213 -1.85 -6.28 23.57
N SER A 214 -2.37 -7.44 23.94
CA SER A 214 -2.48 -8.57 23.01
C SER A 214 -3.82 -9.27 23.11
N GLY A 215 -4.23 -9.92 22.01
CA GLY A 215 -5.49 -10.67 21.94
C GLY A 215 -6.53 -9.98 21.06
N ARG A 216 -7.76 -10.49 21.12
CA ARG A 216 -8.83 -10.08 20.20
C ARG A 216 -9.21 -8.61 20.36
N ASP A 217 -9.27 -8.14 21.61
CA ASP A 217 -9.76 -6.79 21.95
C ASP A 217 -8.62 -5.80 22.17
N ALA A 218 -7.39 -6.18 21.80
CA ALA A 218 -6.23 -5.29 21.89
C ALA A 218 -6.35 -4.18 20.85
N PHE A 219 -6.21 -2.93 21.29
CA PHE A 219 -6.18 -1.74 20.45
C PHE A 219 -5.20 -0.72 21.04
N LEU A 220 -4.77 0.21 20.18
CA LEU A 220 -4.08 1.43 20.58
C LEU A 220 -4.81 2.66 20.04
N GLU A 221 -4.41 3.84 20.50
CA GLU A 221 -4.83 5.11 19.93
C GLU A 221 -3.69 5.64 19.05
N GLU A 222 -4.00 6.10 17.86
CA GLU A 222 -3.05 6.73 16.94
C GLU A 222 -3.51 8.15 16.63
N GLU A 223 -2.56 9.05 16.41
CA GLU A 223 -2.81 10.42 16.00
C GLU A 223 -2.25 10.66 14.60
N VAL A 224 -3.11 11.08 13.68
CA VAL A 224 -2.74 11.39 12.30
C VAL A 224 -2.79 12.90 12.14
N THR A 225 -1.67 13.52 11.80
CA THR A 225 -1.65 14.95 11.45
C THR A 225 -2.05 15.12 10.00
N THR A 226 -3.02 16.01 9.74
CA THR A 226 -3.49 16.38 8.40
C THR A 226 -3.47 17.90 8.25
N ALA A 227 -3.66 18.40 7.03
CA ALA A 227 -3.81 19.82 6.75
C ALA A 227 -5.05 20.45 7.42
N THR A 228 -6.07 19.65 7.74
CA THR A 228 -7.32 20.11 8.39
C THR A 228 -7.29 19.96 9.91
N GLY A 229 -6.26 19.31 10.47
CA GLY A 229 -6.08 19.11 11.91
C GLY A 229 -5.70 17.68 12.29
N PRO A 230 -5.44 17.43 13.59
CA PRO A 230 -5.12 16.08 14.06
C PRO A 230 -6.38 15.19 14.11
N LEU A 231 -6.26 13.95 13.66
CA LEU A 231 -7.28 12.91 13.77
C LEU A 231 -6.86 11.91 14.85
N ARG A 232 -7.78 11.55 15.74
CA ARG A 232 -7.53 10.52 16.78
C ARG A 232 -8.31 9.26 16.49
N LEU A 233 -7.58 8.20 16.21
CA LEU A 233 -8.13 6.93 15.76
C LEU A 233 -7.78 5.82 16.76
N ARG A 234 -8.80 5.18 17.32
CA ARG A 234 -8.65 3.84 17.87
C ARG A 234 -8.34 2.90 16.72
N VAL A 235 -7.31 2.07 16.90
CA VAL A 235 -6.93 1.05 15.93
C VAL A 235 -6.73 -0.29 16.65
N SER A 236 -7.66 -1.22 16.43
CA SER A 236 -7.54 -2.59 16.94
C SER A 236 -6.38 -3.33 16.28
N ALA A 237 -5.73 -4.24 17.01
CA ALA A 237 -4.65 -5.09 16.52
C ALA A 237 -5.06 -5.99 15.34
N GLY A 238 -6.37 -6.25 15.23
CA GLY A 238 -6.96 -6.98 14.11
C GLY A 238 -7.28 -6.12 12.88
N SER A 239 -7.31 -4.79 13.03
CA SER A 239 -7.71 -3.85 11.98
C SER A 239 -6.52 -3.41 11.14
N PHE A 240 -6.76 -3.21 9.85
CA PHE A 240 -5.80 -2.57 8.97
C PHE A 240 -5.59 -1.11 9.37
N PHE A 241 -4.38 -0.61 9.14
CA PHE A 241 -4.04 0.80 9.21
C PHE A 241 -2.90 1.05 8.23
N GLN A 242 -2.75 2.29 7.80
CA GLN A 242 -1.67 2.70 6.89
C GLN A 242 -0.29 2.41 7.48
N SER A 243 0.76 2.43 6.65
CA SER A 243 2.12 2.06 7.05
C SER A 243 2.61 2.82 8.29
N GLY A 244 2.15 4.07 8.46
CA GLY A 244 2.20 4.86 9.67
C GLY A 244 1.34 6.11 9.54
N PRO A 245 1.26 6.97 10.58
CA PRO A 245 0.40 8.15 10.58
C PRO A 245 0.81 9.19 9.53
N ALA A 246 2.09 9.31 9.18
CA ALA A 246 2.52 10.20 8.09
C ALA A 246 1.93 9.79 6.73
N ALA A 247 1.87 8.49 6.45
CA ALA A 247 1.25 7.97 5.23
C ALA A 247 -0.26 8.18 5.23
N ALA A 248 -0.91 7.95 6.38
CA ALA A 248 -2.33 8.23 6.56
C ALA A 248 -2.68 9.71 6.33
N GLY A 249 -1.88 10.62 6.88
CA GLY A 249 -2.07 12.06 6.74
C GLY A 249 -1.94 12.51 5.28
N LEU A 250 -0.87 12.05 4.60
CA LEU A 250 -0.66 12.37 3.20
C LEU A 250 -1.79 11.86 2.28
N LEU A 251 -2.36 10.69 2.58
CA LEU A 251 -3.53 10.18 1.87
C LEU A 251 -4.77 11.05 2.08
N VAL A 252 -5.08 11.36 3.34
CA VAL A 252 -6.23 12.21 3.68
C VAL A 252 -6.11 13.57 3.01
N ASP A 253 -4.94 14.21 3.09
CA ASP A 253 -4.68 15.52 2.48
C ASP A 253 -4.82 15.49 0.96
N THR A 254 -4.34 14.41 0.32
CA THR A 254 -4.46 14.24 -1.13
C THR A 254 -5.92 14.07 -1.54
N VAL A 255 -6.70 13.23 -0.84
CA VAL A 255 -8.13 13.05 -1.11
C VAL A 255 -8.90 14.34 -0.84
N ALA A 256 -8.60 15.05 0.25
CA ALA A 256 -9.21 16.34 0.58
C ALA A 256 -9.03 17.37 -0.55
N ARG A 257 -7.80 17.47 -1.09
CA ARG A 257 -7.46 18.35 -2.20
C ARG A 257 -8.19 17.96 -3.48
N LEU A 258 -8.24 16.67 -3.79
CA LEU A 258 -8.87 16.17 -5.00
C LEU A 258 -10.40 16.19 -4.92
N VAL A 259 -10.99 16.21 -3.74
CA VAL A 259 -12.46 16.21 -3.55
C VAL A 259 -12.88 17.37 -2.64
N PRO A 260 -12.73 18.63 -3.08
CA PRO A 260 -13.13 19.78 -2.27
C PRO A 260 -14.62 19.78 -1.92
N GLU A 261 -15.45 19.03 -2.65
CA GLU A 261 -16.89 18.87 -2.39
C GLU A 261 -17.20 18.27 -1.01
N HIS A 262 -16.25 17.57 -0.37
CA HIS A 262 -16.45 16.97 0.96
C HIS A 262 -16.86 18.01 2.03
N VAL A 263 -16.40 19.26 1.91
CA VAL A 263 -16.65 20.31 2.91
C VAL A 263 -18.11 20.78 2.98
N ASN A 264 -18.94 20.43 2.00
CA ASN A 264 -20.37 20.80 1.96
C ASN A 264 -21.25 19.61 1.50
N ALA A 265 -20.77 18.38 1.64
CA ALA A 265 -21.50 17.20 1.16
C ALA A 265 -22.81 17.01 1.95
N GLY A 266 -23.93 16.87 1.26
CA GLY A 266 -25.16 16.37 1.87
C GLY A 266 -25.00 14.92 2.34
N HIS A 267 -24.33 14.09 1.52
CA HIS A 267 -24.02 12.71 1.87
C HIS A 267 -22.63 12.30 1.36
N LEU A 268 -21.76 11.91 2.30
CA LEU A 268 -20.46 11.29 2.03
C LEU A 268 -20.52 9.78 2.34
N VAL A 269 -20.03 8.97 1.40
CA VAL A 269 -19.91 7.51 1.56
C VAL A 269 -18.44 7.09 1.48
N ASP A 270 -17.97 6.43 2.54
CA ASP A 270 -16.63 5.85 2.65
C ASP A 270 -16.71 4.32 2.46
N LEU A 271 -16.37 3.86 1.26
CA LEU A 271 -16.35 2.44 0.89
C LEU A 271 -14.98 1.83 1.20
N TYR A 272 -14.99 0.64 1.80
CA TYR A 272 -13.78 0.01 2.35
C TYR A 272 -13.15 0.88 3.45
N GLY A 273 -14.00 1.59 4.23
CA GLY A 273 -13.56 2.68 5.09
C GLY A 273 -12.71 2.26 6.29
N GLY A 274 -12.53 0.95 6.53
CA GLY A 274 -11.66 0.45 7.59
C GLY A 274 -12.05 1.01 8.96
N VAL A 275 -11.05 1.56 9.68
CA VAL A 275 -11.26 2.20 10.99
C VAL A 275 -11.88 3.60 10.91
N GLY A 276 -12.21 4.06 9.70
CA GLY A 276 -12.78 5.38 9.40
C GLY A 276 -11.75 6.46 9.14
N LEU A 277 -10.61 6.17 8.49
CA LEU A 277 -9.58 7.18 8.24
C LEU A 277 -10.13 8.38 7.44
N PHE A 278 -10.75 8.12 6.28
CA PHE A 278 -11.31 9.18 5.45
C PHE A 278 -12.62 9.73 6.02
N ALA A 279 -13.49 8.86 6.53
CA ALA A 279 -14.71 9.28 7.21
C ALA A 279 -14.45 10.23 8.40
N VAL A 280 -13.41 10.00 9.20
CA VAL A 280 -12.99 10.94 10.27
C VAL A 280 -12.30 12.17 9.69
N GLY A 281 -11.40 12.00 8.70
CA GLY A 281 -10.64 13.12 8.13
C GLY A 281 -11.47 14.14 7.36
N LEU A 282 -12.53 13.68 6.68
CA LEU A 282 -13.25 14.45 5.65
C LEU A 282 -14.77 14.47 5.87
N GLY A 283 -15.28 13.71 6.83
CA GLY A 283 -16.72 13.56 7.05
C GLY A 283 -17.36 14.61 7.96
N SER A 284 -16.58 15.43 8.68
CA SER A 284 -17.11 16.35 9.71
C SER A 284 -18.12 17.38 9.18
N SER A 285 -17.98 17.79 7.92
CA SER A 285 -18.88 18.76 7.29
C SER A 285 -20.04 18.12 6.53
N ALA A 286 -20.10 16.78 6.48
CA ALA A 286 -21.17 16.09 5.78
C ALA A 286 -22.48 16.08 6.60
N ALA A 287 -23.64 16.25 5.97
CA ALA A 287 -24.91 16.14 6.68
C ALA A 287 -25.19 14.67 7.07
N ARG A 288 -24.87 13.73 6.18
CA ARG A 288 -24.88 12.28 6.41
C ARG A 288 -23.53 11.68 6.04
N LEU A 289 -23.06 10.76 6.88
CA LEU A 289 -21.85 9.98 6.66
C LEU A 289 -22.20 8.49 6.69
N THR A 290 -21.82 7.73 5.66
CA THR A 290 -21.97 6.27 5.64
C THR A 290 -20.61 5.62 5.42
N LEU A 291 -20.21 4.71 6.32
CA LEU A 291 -19.02 3.90 6.17
C LEU A 291 -19.40 2.45 5.93
N VAL A 292 -18.84 1.82 4.90
CA VAL A 292 -19.06 0.40 4.56
C VAL A 292 -17.73 -0.35 4.61
N GLU A 293 -17.64 -1.36 5.46
CA GLU A 293 -16.41 -2.11 5.71
C GLU A 293 -16.77 -3.57 6.09
N SER A 294 -16.01 -4.56 5.62
CA SER A 294 -16.34 -5.97 5.90
C SER A 294 -15.69 -6.52 7.18
N SER A 295 -14.59 -5.93 7.62
CA SER A 295 -13.88 -6.27 8.84
C SER A 295 -14.63 -5.80 10.09
N ARG A 296 -15.07 -6.77 10.91
CA ARG A 296 -15.75 -6.50 12.18
C ARG A 296 -14.92 -5.72 13.18
N SER A 297 -13.59 -5.92 13.21
CA SER A 297 -12.74 -5.13 14.12
C SER A 297 -12.64 -3.68 13.66
N ALA A 298 -12.59 -3.47 12.35
CA ALA A 298 -12.47 -2.14 11.78
C ALA A 298 -13.79 -1.35 11.93
N THR A 299 -14.95 -1.99 11.72
CA THR A 299 -16.24 -1.34 12.00
C THR A 299 -16.46 -1.08 13.49
N ALA A 300 -15.96 -1.94 14.38
CA ALA A 300 -15.97 -1.68 15.82
C ALA A 300 -15.10 -0.47 16.19
N ASP A 301 -13.94 -0.30 15.54
CA ASP A 301 -13.11 0.90 15.69
C ASP A 301 -13.84 2.14 15.15
N ALA A 302 -14.42 2.07 13.95
CA ALA A 302 -15.16 3.18 13.32
C ALA A 302 -16.34 3.66 14.16
N LEU A 303 -17.09 2.75 14.79
CA LEU A 303 -18.18 3.08 15.73
C LEU A 303 -17.71 3.88 16.96
N VAL A 304 -16.43 3.79 17.31
CA VAL A 304 -15.82 4.58 18.38
C VAL A 304 -15.21 5.87 17.85
N ASN A 305 -14.63 5.83 16.64
CA ASN A 305 -13.90 6.95 16.06
C ASN A 305 -14.83 8.04 15.52
N LEU A 306 -15.86 7.68 14.77
CA LEU A 306 -16.73 8.66 14.08
C LEU A 306 -17.52 9.58 15.04
N PRO A 307 -18.03 9.10 16.20
CA PRO A 307 -18.69 9.99 17.16
C PRO A 307 -17.75 11.01 17.83
N ARG A 308 -16.43 10.91 17.65
CA ARG A 308 -15.45 11.87 18.18
C ARG A 308 -15.31 13.14 17.32
N LEU A 309 -15.95 13.17 16.15
CA LEU A 309 -16.00 14.36 15.30
C LEU A 309 -16.71 15.52 16.02
N ASP A 310 -16.22 16.74 15.83
CA ASP A 310 -16.77 17.93 16.45
C ASP A 310 -16.93 19.08 15.43
N PRO A 311 -18.18 19.48 15.08
CA PRO A 311 -19.41 18.76 15.40
C PRO A 311 -19.49 17.42 14.65
N PRO A 312 -20.21 16.42 15.18
CA PRO A 312 -20.47 15.20 14.43
C PRO A 312 -21.53 15.44 13.33
N PRO A 313 -21.47 14.71 12.19
CA PRO A 313 -22.54 14.68 11.21
C PRO A 313 -23.90 14.38 11.82
N ALA A 314 -24.97 14.91 11.23
CA ALA A 314 -26.34 14.72 11.74
C ALA A 314 -26.79 13.25 11.68
N ALA A 315 -26.25 12.48 10.72
CA ALA A 315 -26.46 11.04 10.63
C ALA A 315 -25.14 10.32 10.30
N ILE A 316 -24.83 9.28 11.08
CA ILE A 316 -23.67 8.41 10.88
C ILE A 316 -24.15 6.96 10.80
N ASP A 317 -23.89 6.31 9.66
CA ASP A 317 -24.24 4.91 9.41
C ASP A 317 -22.95 4.10 9.22
N VAL A 318 -22.65 3.18 10.16
CA VAL A 318 -21.52 2.22 10.01
C VAL A 318 -22.08 0.85 9.65
N VAL A 319 -21.73 0.35 8.47
CA VAL A 319 -22.26 -0.89 7.91
C VAL A 319 -21.16 -1.93 7.81
N THR A 320 -21.34 -3.06 8.51
CA THR A 320 -20.45 -4.21 8.36
C THR A 320 -20.87 -5.09 7.18
N SER A 321 -20.28 -4.88 6.00
CA SER A 321 -20.64 -5.60 4.77
C SER A 321 -19.53 -5.57 3.73
N GLU A 322 -19.52 -6.60 2.87
CA GLU A 322 -18.73 -6.56 1.63
C GLU A 322 -19.35 -5.54 0.66
N VAL A 323 -18.56 -4.57 0.19
CA VAL A 323 -19.04 -3.43 -0.63
C VAL A 323 -19.82 -3.88 -1.87
N GLY A 324 -19.37 -4.96 -2.54
CA GLY A 324 -20.02 -5.45 -3.76
C GLY A 324 -21.47 -5.91 -3.58
N VAL A 325 -21.81 -6.45 -2.41
CA VAL A 325 -23.16 -6.94 -2.09
C VAL A 325 -23.98 -5.93 -1.29
N TRP A 326 -23.35 -4.92 -0.71
CA TRP A 326 -24.04 -3.84 -0.03
C TRP A 326 -24.95 -3.04 -0.98
N ARG A 327 -26.06 -2.55 -0.43
CA ARG A 327 -27.06 -1.71 -1.12
C ARG A 327 -27.42 -0.54 -0.19
N PRO A 328 -27.40 0.71 -0.68
CA PRO A 328 -27.88 1.85 0.10
C PRO A 328 -29.38 1.72 0.37
N SER A 329 -29.84 2.35 1.46
CA SER A 329 -31.27 2.44 1.74
C SER A 329 -31.96 3.32 0.68
N PRO A 330 -33.21 3.06 0.27
CA PRO A 330 -33.97 3.97 -0.57
C PRO A 330 -34.04 5.41 -0.01
N ASP A 331 -34.00 5.54 1.32
CA ASP A 331 -34.06 6.82 2.03
C ASP A 331 -32.68 7.48 2.22
N SER A 332 -31.60 6.92 1.65
CA SER A 332 -30.24 7.44 1.78
C SER A 332 -30.05 8.80 1.07
N GLY A 333 -30.95 9.17 0.15
CA GLY A 333 -30.84 10.41 -0.61
C GLY A 333 -29.79 10.35 -1.72
N ALA A 334 -29.48 11.50 -2.31
CA ALA A 334 -28.42 11.63 -3.30
C ALA A 334 -27.05 11.58 -2.61
N VAL A 335 -26.10 10.86 -3.20
CA VAL A 335 -24.71 10.79 -2.73
C VAL A 335 -23.89 11.86 -3.45
N ASP A 336 -23.25 12.75 -2.71
CA ASP A 336 -22.41 13.80 -3.30
C ASP A 336 -20.99 13.29 -3.53
N VAL A 337 -20.44 12.62 -2.50
CA VAL A 337 -19.05 12.19 -2.46
C VAL A 337 -18.97 10.70 -2.13
N VAL A 338 -18.22 9.96 -2.94
CA VAL A 338 -17.74 8.61 -2.59
C VAL A 338 -16.22 8.63 -2.48
N ILE A 339 -15.70 8.04 -1.41
CA ILE A 339 -14.29 7.70 -1.28
C ILE A 339 -14.23 6.17 -1.23
N ALA A 340 -13.32 5.57 -1.99
CA ALA A 340 -13.11 4.13 -2.00
C ALA A 340 -11.63 3.78 -1.89
N ASP A 341 -11.26 3.00 -0.88
CA ASP A 341 -9.89 2.51 -0.63
C ASP A 341 -9.85 0.97 -0.57
N PRO A 342 -10.08 0.27 -1.70
CA PRO A 342 -10.07 -1.18 -1.74
C PRO A 342 -8.67 -1.76 -1.49
N ALA A 343 -8.63 -3.03 -1.09
CA ALA A 343 -7.39 -3.82 -1.08
C ALA A 343 -6.74 -3.91 -2.47
N ARG A 344 -5.54 -4.50 -2.56
CA ARG A 344 -4.75 -4.67 -3.80
C ARG A 344 -5.49 -5.24 -5.00
N SER A 345 -6.57 -5.99 -4.77
CA SER A 345 -7.43 -6.51 -5.84
C SER A 345 -8.20 -5.42 -6.59
N GLY A 346 -8.26 -4.19 -6.06
CA GLY A 346 -9.09 -3.10 -6.54
C GLY A 346 -10.58 -3.29 -6.24
N LEU A 347 -11.41 -2.40 -6.79
CA LEU A 347 -12.87 -2.47 -6.78
C LEU A 347 -13.38 -3.72 -7.50
N GLY A 348 -12.84 -3.98 -8.69
CA GLY A 348 -13.38 -4.95 -9.63
C GLY A 348 -14.83 -4.64 -10.03
N ARG A 349 -15.45 -5.53 -10.81
CA ARG A 349 -16.86 -5.38 -11.22
C ARG A 349 -17.83 -5.20 -10.05
N PRO A 350 -17.72 -5.95 -8.93
CA PRO A 350 -18.64 -5.76 -7.80
C PRO A 350 -18.54 -4.39 -7.13
N GLY A 351 -17.31 -3.88 -6.92
CA GLY A 351 -17.08 -2.57 -6.33
C GLY A 351 -17.52 -1.44 -7.25
N VAL A 352 -17.20 -1.52 -8.55
CA VAL A 352 -17.67 -0.56 -9.56
C VAL A 352 -19.20 -0.53 -9.62
N ALA A 353 -19.86 -1.68 -9.61
CA ALA A 353 -21.32 -1.73 -9.56
C ALA A 353 -21.89 -1.10 -8.26
N ALA A 354 -21.16 -1.13 -7.15
CA ALA A 354 -21.57 -0.46 -5.92
C ALA A 354 -21.48 1.07 -6.06
N VAL A 355 -20.38 1.57 -6.63
CA VAL A 355 -20.21 2.99 -6.94
C VAL A 355 -21.27 3.47 -7.93
N GLU A 356 -21.52 2.71 -8.99
CA GLU A 356 -22.54 3.03 -10.01
C GLU A 356 -23.94 3.14 -9.40
N ARG A 357 -24.31 2.25 -8.46
CA ARG A 357 -25.60 2.33 -7.76
C ARG A 357 -25.76 3.61 -6.94
N LEU A 358 -24.68 4.13 -6.36
CA LEU A 358 -24.70 5.36 -5.56
C LEU A 358 -24.83 6.60 -6.44
N ARG A 359 -24.37 6.53 -7.70
CA ARG A 359 -24.34 7.64 -8.67
C ARG A 359 -23.77 8.93 -8.04
N PRO A 360 -22.56 8.89 -7.47
CA PRO A 360 -22.04 10.04 -6.76
C PRO A 360 -21.74 11.21 -7.70
N GLY A 361 -21.82 12.43 -7.19
CA GLY A 361 -21.33 13.61 -7.89
C GLY A 361 -19.83 13.50 -8.21
N VAL A 362 -19.06 13.00 -7.25
CA VAL A 362 -17.61 12.75 -7.36
C VAL A 362 -17.20 11.47 -6.63
N LEU A 363 -16.23 10.76 -7.22
CA LEU A 363 -15.55 9.61 -6.63
C LEU A 363 -14.05 9.90 -6.48
N ALA A 364 -13.50 9.69 -5.28
CA ALA A 364 -12.08 9.43 -5.09
C ALA A 364 -11.84 7.92 -4.98
N LEU A 365 -10.96 7.39 -5.84
CA LEU A 365 -10.46 6.03 -5.75
C LEU A 365 -9.00 6.06 -5.30
N VAL A 366 -8.73 5.44 -4.15
CA VAL A 366 -7.39 5.18 -3.62
C VAL A 366 -6.98 3.77 -4.02
N SER A 367 -5.74 3.57 -4.44
CA SER A 367 -5.26 2.26 -4.88
C SER A 367 -3.77 2.05 -4.66
N CYS A 368 -3.44 0.96 -3.99
CA CYS A 368 -2.07 0.52 -3.73
C CYS A 368 -1.49 -0.39 -4.84
N ASP A 369 -2.24 -0.64 -5.92
CA ASP A 369 -1.80 -1.44 -7.06
C ASP A 369 -2.15 -0.74 -8.40
N PRO A 370 -1.16 -0.32 -9.19
CA PRO A 370 -1.40 0.46 -10.41
C PRO A 370 -2.13 -0.31 -11.51
N VAL A 371 -2.02 -1.64 -11.54
CA VAL A 371 -2.67 -2.48 -12.56
C VAL A 371 -4.16 -2.64 -12.26
N SER A 372 -4.51 -2.92 -11.01
CA SER A 372 -5.89 -2.94 -10.53
C SER A 372 -6.53 -1.56 -10.66
N MET A 373 -5.82 -0.48 -10.31
CA MET A 373 -6.27 0.90 -10.52
C MET A 373 -6.62 1.16 -12.00
N ALA A 374 -5.73 0.81 -12.93
CA ALA A 374 -5.97 1.01 -14.35
C ALA A 374 -7.13 0.14 -14.89
N ARG A 375 -7.26 -1.10 -14.41
CA ARG A 375 -8.42 -1.95 -14.73
C ARG A 375 -9.72 -1.31 -14.25
N ASP A 376 -9.75 -0.82 -13.01
CA ASP A 376 -10.94 -0.22 -12.41
C ASP A 376 -11.28 1.12 -13.05
N THR A 377 -10.27 1.88 -13.49
CA THR A 377 -10.46 3.07 -14.33
C THR A 377 -11.23 2.71 -15.60
N GLY A 378 -10.83 1.66 -16.33
CA GLY A 378 -11.55 1.21 -17.51
C GLY A 378 -13.00 0.80 -17.22
N LEU A 379 -13.24 0.07 -16.13
CA LEU A 379 -14.59 -0.32 -15.70
C LEU A 379 -15.45 0.87 -15.28
N LEU A 380 -14.87 1.88 -14.62
CA LEU A 380 -15.56 3.11 -14.25
C LEU A 380 -15.93 3.93 -15.49
N VAL A 381 -15.05 4.01 -16.48
CA VAL A 381 -15.36 4.67 -17.76
C VAL A 381 -16.49 3.95 -18.49
N GLU A 382 -16.49 2.61 -18.52
CA GLU A 382 -17.62 1.82 -19.06
C GLU A 382 -18.93 2.11 -18.31
N ALA A 383 -18.87 2.37 -17.00
CA ALA A 383 -20.00 2.74 -16.16
C ALA A 383 -20.40 4.24 -16.26
N GLY A 384 -19.80 5.00 -17.18
CA GLY A 384 -20.15 6.39 -17.45
C GLY A 384 -19.41 7.42 -16.59
N PHE A 385 -18.37 7.03 -15.85
CA PHE A 385 -17.49 7.98 -15.17
C PHE A 385 -16.40 8.51 -16.11
N ARG A 386 -15.86 9.68 -15.79
CA ARG A 386 -14.71 10.28 -16.46
C ARG A 386 -13.62 10.49 -15.43
N LEU A 387 -12.42 10.00 -15.74
CA LEU A 387 -11.21 10.28 -14.97
C LEU A 387 -10.82 11.76 -15.15
N GLU A 388 -10.62 12.48 -14.05
CA GLU A 388 -10.23 13.89 -14.05
C GLU A 388 -8.79 14.13 -13.63
N SER A 389 -8.30 13.38 -12.64
CA SER A 389 -6.94 13.51 -12.15
C SER A 389 -6.43 12.20 -11.58
N VAL A 390 -5.11 12.03 -11.61
CA VAL A 390 -4.37 10.91 -11.03
C VAL A 390 -3.17 11.49 -10.30
N VAL A 391 -3.01 11.14 -9.03
CA VAL A 391 -1.87 11.55 -8.19
C VAL A 391 -1.19 10.30 -7.66
N ALA A 392 0.10 10.16 -7.92
CA ALA A 392 0.92 9.12 -7.34
C ALA A 392 1.55 9.61 -6.03
N LEU A 393 1.60 8.75 -5.01
CA LEU A 393 2.20 9.03 -3.70
C LEU A 393 3.21 7.95 -3.35
N ASP A 394 4.28 8.35 -2.65
CA ASP A 394 5.23 7.41 -2.08
C ASP A 394 5.00 7.20 -0.57
N LEU A 395 4.21 6.18 -0.24
CA LEU A 395 3.94 5.78 1.15
C LEU A 395 4.86 4.66 1.64
N PHE A 396 5.75 4.18 0.77
CA PHE A 396 6.69 3.10 1.04
C PHE A 396 8.03 3.35 0.34
N PRO A 397 8.77 4.41 0.72
CA PRO A 397 10.03 4.74 0.06
C PRO A 397 11.05 3.62 0.24
N GLY A 398 11.87 3.41 -0.79
CA GLY A 398 12.76 2.25 -0.88
C GLY A 398 12.07 0.95 -1.30
N SER A 399 10.79 0.99 -1.67
CA SER A 399 10.09 -0.12 -2.35
C SER A 399 9.41 0.35 -3.64
N HIS A 400 9.09 -0.60 -4.52
CA HIS A 400 8.35 -0.32 -5.75
C HIS A 400 6.88 0.07 -5.52
N HIS A 401 6.35 -0.07 -4.30
CA HIS A 401 4.96 0.24 -4.02
C HIS A 401 4.69 1.73 -4.24
N VAL A 402 3.61 2.01 -4.96
CA VAL A 402 3.09 3.34 -5.24
C VAL A 402 1.62 3.35 -4.86
N GLU A 403 1.20 4.37 -4.13
CA GLU A 403 -0.20 4.62 -3.86
C GLU A 403 -0.73 5.61 -4.90
N VAL A 404 -1.94 5.40 -5.40
CA VAL A 404 -2.54 6.25 -6.44
C VAL A 404 -3.89 6.74 -5.97
N VAL A 405 -4.10 8.05 -5.98
CA VAL A 405 -5.41 8.67 -5.74
C VAL A 405 -5.93 9.23 -7.05
N SER A 406 -7.09 8.76 -7.47
CA SER A 406 -7.73 9.16 -8.73
C SER A 406 -9.08 9.80 -8.47
N ARG A 407 -9.38 10.90 -9.17
CA ARG A 407 -10.68 11.58 -9.13
C ARG A 407 -11.51 11.21 -10.35
N PHE A 408 -12.77 10.86 -10.13
CA PHE A 408 -13.75 10.62 -11.17
C PHE A 408 -15.01 11.44 -10.95
N VAL A 409 -15.66 11.84 -12.05
CA VAL A 409 -16.99 12.46 -12.05
C VAL A 409 -17.89 11.76 -13.06
N MET A 410 -19.21 11.82 -12.88
CA MET A 410 -20.12 11.30 -13.90
C MET A 410 -19.98 12.10 -15.20
N SER A 411 -19.88 11.39 -16.33
CA SER A 411 -19.98 11.99 -17.66
C SER A 411 -21.41 12.50 -17.85
N ARG A 412 -21.54 13.77 -18.29
CA ARG A 412 -22.84 14.39 -18.57
C ARG A 412 -23.53 13.76 -19.77
#